data_AF-A0A5N6M9Y4-F1
#
_entry.id   AF-A0A5N6M9Y4-F1
#
_cell.length_a   1.000
_cell.length_b   1.000
_cell.length_c   1.000
_cell.angle_alpha   90.00
_cell.angle_beta   90.00
_cell.angle_gamma   90.00
#
_symmetry.space_group_name_H-M   'P 1'
#
loop_
_entity.id
_entity.type
_entity.pdbx_description
1 polymer ?
#
loop_
_entity_poly.entity_id
_entity_poly.type
_entity_poly.pdbx_seq_one_letter_code
_entity_poly.pdbx_strand_id
1 'polypeptide(L)'
;MKIISQETIKPSSPTPSHLKTHVISLIDNNIPHSPVPFIFFYNNYEDGDINNLKKSLSLCLTQYYPFAGRFLVPNAGQIDCNDEGVAFLEVAHETRLDDFILENENDESIRQLLPDFDKNRSSLIHVQLNHFTGGGVALVVSISHKAARGGSPFKPRFYTSPTSHNDVVELFEPKSTNEETTHEVVKFVLKSFVFPNSKLNDLKKEVLRSMGMGVRNPDLTRVEVLTSLLFKCAIDAATTRSGTDDSQEIALHEVVDKLRKRKMECKYERNVQEIGEKHARLMPMPAKEHVYWSTSFCWFPIYEVDFGWGKPVQFKYVVEEVHVKNFVLVDTPERDGIEATVRLPEEEMMIFQQDKRLLAYVGA
;
A
#
# COMPACT_ATOMS: atom_id res chain seq x y z
N MET A 1 7.76 -16.27 -18.30
CA MET A 1 6.73 -15.25 -18.50
C MET A 1 6.54 -14.99 -19.99
N LYS A 2 5.30 -14.99 -20.48
CA LYS A 2 4.95 -14.67 -21.88
C LYS A 2 3.71 -13.76 -21.91
N ILE A 3 3.79 -12.64 -22.61
CA ILE A 3 2.62 -11.77 -22.82
C ILE A 3 1.64 -12.49 -23.76
N ILE A 4 0.38 -12.60 -23.32
CA ILE A 4 -0.72 -13.20 -24.09
C ILE A 4 -1.42 -12.12 -24.92
N SER A 5 -1.82 -11.03 -24.27
CA SER A 5 -2.55 -9.92 -24.90
C SER A 5 -2.26 -8.60 -24.17
N GLN A 6 -2.52 -7.49 -24.86
CA GLN A 6 -2.52 -6.15 -24.28
C GLN A 6 -3.69 -5.36 -24.89
N GLU A 7 -4.53 -4.81 -24.04
CA GLU A 7 -5.73 -4.08 -24.44
C GLU A 7 -5.91 -2.80 -23.62
N THR A 8 -6.70 -1.87 -24.12
CA THR A 8 -7.10 -0.67 -23.39
C THR A 8 -8.59 -0.73 -23.10
N ILE A 9 -8.95 -0.79 -21.82
CA ILE A 9 -10.34 -0.88 -21.37
C ILE A 9 -10.87 0.53 -21.12
N LYS A 10 -11.89 0.92 -21.89
CA LYS A 10 -12.55 2.22 -21.78
C LYS A 10 -13.81 2.15 -20.93
N PRO A 11 -14.30 3.28 -20.39
CA PRO A 11 -15.62 3.36 -19.80
C PRO A 11 -16.70 2.82 -20.73
N SER A 12 -17.68 2.10 -20.17
CA SER A 12 -18.79 1.52 -20.94
C SER A 12 -19.72 2.58 -21.57
N SER A 13 -19.70 3.79 -21.01
CA SER A 13 -20.37 4.97 -21.54
C SER A 13 -19.44 6.18 -21.47
N PRO A 14 -19.46 7.09 -22.46
CA PRO A 14 -18.58 8.26 -22.48
C PRO A 14 -18.76 9.14 -21.25
N THR A 15 -17.67 9.75 -20.77
CA THR A 15 -17.74 10.75 -19.71
C THR A 15 -18.53 11.97 -20.19
N PRO A 16 -19.58 12.41 -19.46
CA PRO A 16 -20.35 13.60 -19.81
C PRO A 16 -19.46 14.84 -19.95
N SER A 17 -19.83 15.76 -20.85
CA SER A 17 -19.02 16.96 -21.15
C SER A 17 -18.69 17.81 -19.92
N HIS A 18 -19.61 17.91 -18.96
CA HIS A 18 -19.43 18.67 -17.72
C HIS A 18 -18.54 17.96 -16.67
N LEU A 19 -18.14 16.71 -16.91
CA LEU A 19 -17.28 15.91 -16.04
C LEU A 19 -15.88 15.66 -16.64
N LYS A 20 -15.54 16.38 -17.71
CA LYS A 20 -14.28 16.18 -18.44
C LYS A 20 -13.01 16.59 -17.67
N THR A 21 -13.16 17.24 -16.51
CA THR A 21 -12.02 17.63 -15.67
C THR A 21 -12.29 17.21 -14.23
N HIS A 22 -11.30 16.59 -13.59
CA HIS A 22 -11.34 16.25 -12.17
C HIS A 22 -10.19 16.95 -11.45
N VAL A 23 -10.50 17.76 -10.45
CA VAL A 23 -9.51 18.51 -9.65
C VAL A 23 -9.00 17.61 -8.52
N ILE A 24 -7.68 17.45 -8.43
CA ILE A 24 -7.00 16.70 -7.37
C ILE A 24 -7.05 17.53 -6.08
N SER A 25 -7.21 16.85 -4.93
CA SER A 25 -7.20 17.54 -3.64
C SER A 25 -5.83 18.17 -3.34
N LEU A 26 -5.79 19.22 -2.53
CA LEU A 26 -4.52 19.88 -2.18
C LEU A 26 -3.52 18.94 -1.47
N ILE A 27 -4.03 17.97 -0.69
CA ILE A 27 -3.21 16.98 0.00
C ILE A 27 -2.51 16.07 -1.02
N ASP A 28 -3.24 15.69 -2.07
CA ASP A 28 -2.77 14.76 -3.08
C ASP A 28 -1.94 15.45 -4.16
N ASN A 29 -2.12 16.76 -4.37
CA ASN A 29 -1.38 17.50 -5.39
C ASN A 29 0.14 17.51 -5.15
N ASN A 30 0.56 17.47 -3.89
CA ASN A 30 1.97 17.45 -3.48
C ASN A 30 2.64 16.08 -3.67
N ILE A 31 1.91 15.10 -4.18
CA ILE A 31 2.38 13.73 -4.34
C ILE A 31 2.67 13.50 -5.82
N PRO A 32 3.83 12.93 -6.16
CA PRO A 32 4.13 12.58 -7.54
C PRO A 32 3.19 11.47 -8.02
N HIS A 33 2.91 11.46 -9.33
CA HIS A 33 2.29 10.30 -9.95
C HIS A 33 3.27 9.11 -9.87
N SER A 34 3.00 8.19 -8.95
CA SER A 34 3.68 6.89 -8.84
C SER A 34 2.62 5.77 -8.79
N PRO A 35 2.75 4.70 -9.59
CA PRO A 35 1.91 3.53 -9.47
C PRO A 35 2.11 2.82 -8.14
N VAL A 36 1.02 2.41 -7.51
CA VAL A 36 1.03 1.64 -6.26
C VAL A 36 0.39 0.28 -6.53
N PRO A 37 1.19 -0.80 -6.65
CA PRO A 37 0.67 -2.12 -6.98
C PRO A 37 -0.01 -2.83 -5.81
N PHE A 38 -1.21 -3.32 -6.08
CA PHE A 38 -1.98 -4.23 -5.25
C PHE A 38 -2.04 -5.58 -5.96
N ILE A 39 -1.59 -6.65 -5.31
CA ILE A 39 -1.50 -7.98 -5.91
C ILE A 39 -2.43 -8.92 -5.16
N PHE A 40 -3.37 -9.52 -5.86
CA PHE A 40 -4.33 -10.48 -5.33
C PHE A 40 -4.12 -11.84 -6.00
N PHE A 41 -3.95 -12.89 -5.19
CA PHE A 41 -3.74 -14.25 -5.68
C PHE A 41 -5.03 -15.08 -5.54
N TYR A 42 -5.43 -15.81 -6.59
CA TYR A 42 -6.65 -16.63 -6.62
C TYR A 42 -6.34 -18.02 -7.18
N ASN A 43 -6.97 -19.06 -6.62
CA ASN A 43 -6.72 -20.45 -7.03
C ASN A 43 -7.67 -21.01 -8.10
N ASN A 44 -8.90 -20.47 -8.20
CA ASN A 44 -9.99 -21.10 -8.94
C ASN A 44 -10.42 -20.28 -10.17
N TYR A 45 -9.47 -19.78 -10.95
CA TYR A 45 -9.78 -18.95 -12.11
C TYR A 45 -10.08 -19.79 -13.35
N GLU A 46 -11.18 -19.50 -14.04
CA GLU A 46 -11.54 -20.12 -15.33
C GLU A 46 -11.39 -19.12 -16.49
N ASP A 47 -10.90 -19.56 -17.65
CA ASP A 47 -10.63 -18.69 -18.81
C ASP A 47 -11.86 -17.91 -19.31
N GLY A 48 -13.08 -18.41 -19.06
CA GLY A 48 -14.33 -17.72 -19.38
C GLY A 48 -14.52 -16.42 -18.61
N ASP A 49 -13.86 -16.27 -17.48
CA ASP A 49 -14.09 -15.16 -16.56
C ASP A 49 -13.38 -13.88 -16.95
N ILE A 50 -12.40 -13.92 -17.86
CA ILE A 50 -11.67 -12.74 -18.29
C ILE A 50 -12.59 -11.70 -18.95
N ASN A 51 -13.54 -12.17 -19.75
CA ASN A 51 -14.49 -11.30 -20.44
C ASN A 51 -15.40 -10.61 -19.43
N ASN A 52 -15.77 -11.31 -18.35
CA ASN A 52 -16.52 -10.73 -17.24
C ASN A 52 -15.69 -9.67 -16.51
N LEU A 53 -14.40 -9.92 -16.27
CA LEU A 53 -13.49 -8.96 -15.65
C LEU A 53 -13.30 -7.69 -16.49
N LYS A 54 -13.03 -7.83 -17.79
CA LYS A 54 -12.87 -6.69 -18.70
C LYS A 54 -14.16 -5.87 -18.79
N LYS A 55 -15.31 -6.55 -18.88
CA LYS A 55 -16.63 -5.90 -18.93
C LYS A 55 -16.98 -5.20 -17.61
N SER A 56 -16.72 -5.82 -16.46
CA SER A 56 -16.97 -5.21 -15.15
C SER A 56 -16.06 -4.00 -14.93
N LEU A 57 -14.79 -4.08 -15.33
CA LEU A 57 -13.87 -2.93 -15.32
C LEU A 57 -14.40 -1.77 -16.18
N SER A 58 -14.85 -2.05 -17.41
CA SER A 58 -15.46 -1.04 -18.28
C SER A 58 -16.69 -0.36 -17.65
N LEU A 59 -17.55 -1.13 -16.96
CA LEU A 59 -18.70 -0.60 -16.22
C LEU A 59 -18.27 0.24 -15.00
N CYS A 60 -17.27 -0.21 -14.24
CA CYS A 60 -16.72 0.54 -13.12
C CYS A 60 -16.13 1.88 -13.58
N LEU A 61 -15.41 1.90 -14.71
CA LEU A 61 -14.81 3.11 -15.27
C LEU A 61 -15.85 4.15 -15.71
N THR A 62 -17.10 3.78 -15.99
CA THR A 62 -18.18 4.78 -16.17
C THR A 62 -18.43 5.58 -14.88
N GLN A 63 -18.38 4.92 -13.72
CA GLN A 63 -18.66 5.54 -12.43
C GLN A 63 -17.41 6.21 -11.85
N TYR A 64 -16.25 5.64 -12.16
CA TYR A 64 -14.93 6.07 -11.74
C TYR A 64 -14.14 6.64 -12.92
N TYR A 65 -14.81 7.45 -13.73
CA TYR A 65 -14.32 8.00 -14.98
C TYR A 65 -12.98 8.74 -14.92
N PRO A 66 -12.58 9.41 -13.81
CA PRO A 66 -11.27 10.06 -13.77
C PRO A 66 -10.12 9.06 -14.00
N PHE A 67 -10.26 7.80 -13.58
CA PHE A 67 -9.20 6.79 -13.73
C PHE A 67 -9.01 6.31 -15.17
N ALA A 68 -9.96 6.56 -16.06
CA ALA A 68 -9.79 6.38 -17.50
C ALA A 68 -9.12 7.58 -18.18
N GLY A 69 -8.85 8.66 -17.45
CA GLY A 69 -8.22 9.88 -17.94
C GLY A 69 -6.70 9.87 -17.86
N ARG A 70 -6.10 11.05 -18.02
CA ARG A 70 -4.65 11.29 -17.96
C ARG A 70 -4.34 12.54 -17.15
N PHE A 71 -3.15 12.56 -16.53
CA PHE A 71 -2.55 13.82 -16.11
C PHE A 71 -1.97 14.52 -17.34
N LEU A 72 -2.30 15.81 -17.55
CA LEU A 72 -1.75 16.59 -18.67
C LEU A 72 -0.22 16.75 -18.55
N VAL A 73 0.26 16.87 -17.31
CA VAL A 73 1.68 16.81 -16.93
C VAL A 73 1.81 16.05 -15.61
N PRO A 74 2.94 15.38 -15.30
CA PRO A 74 3.07 14.51 -14.13
C PRO A 74 2.72 15.17 -12.77
N ASN A 75 2.89 16.49 -12.66
CA ASN A 75 2.60 17.27 -11.46
C ASN A 75 1.27 18.04 -11.54
N ALA A 76 0.43 17.80 -12.54
CA ALA A 76 -0.82 18.52 -12.74
C ALA A 76 -1.74 18.37 -11.53
N GLY A 77 -2.38 19.45 -11.09
CA GLY A 77 -3.42 19.43 -10.06
C GLY A 77 -4.78 18.94 -10.56
N GLN A 78 -4.86 18.48 -11.81
CA GLN A 78 -6.11 18.07 -12.45
C GLN A 78 -5.89 16.87 -13.37
N ILE A 79 -6.91 16.03 -13.47
CA ILE A 79 -7.00 14.93 -14.44
C ILE A 79 -7.89 15.38 -15.60
N ASP A 80 -7.41 15.17 -16.81
CA ASP A 80 -8.21 15.23 -18.04
C ASP A 80 -8.96 13.90 -18.20
N CYS A 81 -10.28 13.92 -18.00
CA CYS A 81 -11.15 12.74 -18.08
C CYS A 81 -11.50 12.41 -19.54
N ASN A 82 -10.48 12.15 -20.34
CA ASN A 82 -10.54 12.02 -21.80
C ASN A 82 -10.97 10.63 -22.31
N ASP A 83 -11.32 9.70 -21.40
CA ASP A 83 -11.73 8.33 -21.72
C ASP A 83 -10.68 7.54 -22.54
N GLU A 84 -9.39 7.87 -22.40
CA GLU A 84 -8.32 7.08 -23.01
C GLU A 84 -8.29 5.64 -22.50
N GLY A 85 -8.74 5.41 -21.26
CA GLY A 85 -8.93 4.09 -20.67
C GLY A 85 -7.74 3.58 -19.86
N VAL A 86 -7.88 2.34 -19.39
CA VAL A 86 -6.94 1.63 -18.50
C VAL A 86 -6.21 0.55 -19.28
N ALA A 87 -4.89 0.47 -19.12
CA ALA A 87 -4.11 -0.61 -19.71
C ALA A 87 -4.41 -1.94 -19.01
N PHE A 88 -4.77 -2.96 -19.78
CA PHE A 88 -5.04 -4.31 -19.31
C PHE A 88 -4.08 -5.29 -20.02
N LEU A 89 -3.21 -5.95 -19.25
CA LEU A 89 -2.20 -6.88 -19.75
C LEU A 89 -2.52 -8.30 -19.30
N GLU A 90 -2.37 -9.26 -20.20
CA GLU A 90 -2.46 -10.69 -19.87
C GLU A 90 -1.09 -11.35 -20.04
N VAL A 91 -0.72 -12.16 -19.06
CA VAL A 91 0.60 -12.77 -18.98
C VAL A 91 0.48 -14.21 -18.52
N ALA A 92 1.16 -15.13 -19.21
CA ALA A 92 1.30 -16.52 -18.78
C ALA A 92 2.65 -16.75 -18.08
N HIS A 93 2.61 -17.51 -16.99
CA HIS A 93 3.75 -18.07 -16.27
C HIS A 93 3.75 -19.60 -16.38
N GLU A 94 4.94 -20.17 -16.47
CA GLU A 94 5.14 -21.63 -16.62
C GLU A 94 5.21 -22.37 -15.27
N THR A 95 5.05 -21.64 -14.17
CA THR A 95 5.04 -22.16 -12.80
C THR A 95 3.63 -22.33 -12.28
N ARG A 96 3.44 -23.12 -11.21
CA ARG A 96 2.17 -23.16 -10.49
C ARG A 96 2.09 -21.99 -9.52
N LEU A 97 0.87 -21.55 -9.19
CA LEU A 97 0.68 -20.47 -8.23
C LEU A 97 1.20 -20.86 -6.83
N ASP A 98 0.92 -22.08 -6.37
CA ASP A 98 1.38 -22.57 -5.07
C ASP A 98 2.91 -22.54 -4.97
N ASP A 99 3.60 -23.05 -6.00
CA ASP A 99 5.06 -23.05 -6.08
C ASP A 99 5.59 -21.61 -6.10
N PHE A 100 4.94 -20.71 -6.84
CA PHE A 100 5.31 -19.30 -6.85
C PHE A 100 5.19 -18.68 -5.46
N ILE A 101 4.08 -18.88 -4.75
CA ILE A 101 3.88 -18.31 -3.41
C ILE A 101 4.91 -18.87 -2.42
N LEU A 102 5.22 -20.17 -2.49
CA LEU A 102 6.18 -20.84 -1.61
C LEU A 102 7.63 -20.39 -1.86
N GLU A 103 8.02 -20.22 -3.12
CA GLU A 103 9.41 -19.92 -3.50
C GLU A 103 9.75 -18.42 -3.41
N ASN A 104 8.74 -17.54 -3.46
CA ASN A 104 8.93 -16.10 -3.70
C ASN A 104 8.54 -15.22 -2.50
N GLU A 105 9.28 -15.38 -1.38
CA GLU A 105 9.18 -14.47 -0.23
C GLU A 105 9.87 -13.11 -0.44
N ASN A 106 10.63 -12.96 -1.53
CA ASN A 106 11.54 -11.83 -1.76
C ASN A 106 10.93 -10.76 -2.69
N ASP A 107 11.38 -9.51 -2.55
CA ASP A 107 10.85 -8.35 -3.31
C ASP A 107 11.00 -8.53 -4.84
N GLU A 108 12.16 -9.02 -5.29
CA GLU A 108 12.49 -9.15 -6.72
C GLU A 108 11.57 -10.10 -7.49
N SER A 109 11.17 -11.21 -6.87
CA SER A 109 10.28 -12.17 -7.50
C SER A 109 8.85 -11.65 -7.63
N ILE A 110 8.37 -10.92 -6.61
CA ILE A 110 7.05 -10.29 -6.66
C ILE A 110 7.01 -9.20 -7.74
N ARG A 111 8.12 -8.47 -7.93
CA ARG A 111 8.27 -7.46 -8.99
C ARG A 111 8.13 -8.02 -10.40
N GLN A 112 8.38 -9.31 -10.62
CA GLN A 112 8.16 -9.96 -11.92
C GLN A 112 6.68 -10.03 -12.33
N LEU A 113 5.75 -9.87 -11.38
CA LEU A 113 4.32 -9.84 -11.65
C LEU A 113 3.81 -8.46 -12.05
N LEU A 114 4.64 -7.42 -11.92
CA LEU A 114 4.25 -6.04 -12.16
C LEU A 114 4.35 -5.70 -13.64
N PRO A 115 3.43 -4.87 -14.17
CA PRO A 115 3.55 -4.36 -15.53
C PRO A 115 4.72 -3.39 -15.64
N ASP A 116 5.24 -3.28 -16.86
CA ASP A 116 6.19 -2.22 -17.21
C ASP A 116 5.46 -0.88 -17.22
N PHE A 117 5.50 -0.18 -16.09
CA PHE A 117 4.86 1.11 -15.90
C PHE A 117 5.42 2.19 -16.83
N ASP A 118 6.68 2.03 -17.29
CA ASP A 118 7.34 2.99 -18.15
C ASP A 118 6.74 3.03 -19.57
N LYS A 119 6.21 1.90 -20.03
CA LYS A 119 5.50 1.85 -21.33
C LYS A 119 4.17 2.61 -21.33
N ASN A 120 3.55 2.80 -20.16
CA ASN A 120 2.21 3.40 -20.03
C ASN A 120 2.16 4.44 -18.90
N ARG A 121 3.21 5.27 -18.76
CA ARG A 121 3.38 6.24 -17.65
C ARG A 121 2.24 7.24 -17.48
N SER A 122 1.48 7.50 -18.53
CA SER A 122 0.37 8.46 -18.48
C SER A 122 -0.91 7.84 -17.88
N SER A 123 -1.00 6.50 -17.85
CA SER A 123 -2.18 5.80 -17.33
C SER A 123 -2.25 5.87 -15.81
N LEU A 124 -3.45 6.15 -15.29
CA LEU A 124 -3.67 6.27 -13.86
C LEU A 124 -3.90 4.94 -13.16
N ILE A 125 -4.29 3.91 -13.92
CA ILE A 125 -4.44 2.54 -13.47
C ILE A 125 -3.77 1.61 -14.47
N HIS A 126 -3.09 0.60 -13.96
CA HIS A 126 -2.62 -0.55 -14.74
C HIS A 126 -3.21 -1.81 -14.16
N VAL A 127 -3.75 -2.67 -15.01
CA VAL A 127 -4.25 -3.99 -14.62
C VAL A 127 -3.43 -5.03 -15.35
N GLN A 128 -2.88 -6.00 -14.61
CA GLN A 128 -2.20 -7.15 -15.19
C GLN A 128 -2.74 -8.43 -14.57
N LEU A 129 -3.21 -9.34 -15.42
CA LEU A 129 -3.64 -10.67 -15.03
C LEU A 129 -2.53 -11.67 -15.37
N ASN A 130 -1.93 -12.25 -14.35
CA ASN A 130 -0.87 -13.25 -14.47
C ASN A 130 -1.46 -14.64 -14.28
N HIS A 131 -1.50 -15.43 -15.35
CA HIS A 131 -1.95 -16.82 -15.34
C HIS A 131 -0.82 -17.76 -14.95
N PHE A 132 -1.10 -18.68 -14.05
CA PHE A 132 -0.19 -19.76 -13.64
C PHE A 132 -0.70 -21.10 -14.14
N THR A 133 0.22 -22.05 -14.28
CA THR A 133 -0.14 -23.42 -14.65
C THR A 133 -1.07 -24.04 -13.60
N GLY A 134 -2.15 -24.67 -14.06
CA GLY A 134 -3.14 -25.30 -13.17
C GLY A 134 -4.28 -24.39 -12.69
N GLY A 135 -4.45 -23.19 -13.25
CA GLY A 135 -5.66 -22.37 -13.06
C GLY A 135 -5.57 -21.30 -11.97
N GLY A 136 -4.41 -21.15 -11.32
CA GLY A 136 -4.16 -20.03 -10.41
C GLY A 136 -3.88 -18.73 -11.17
N VAL A 137 -4.25 -17.59 -10.59
CA VAL A 137 -3.93 -16.26 -11.15
C VAL A 137 -3.42 -15.29 -10.09
N ALA A 138 -2.56 -14.35 -10.49
CA ALA A 138 -2.28 -13.15 -9.74
C ALA A 138 -2.81 -11.92 -10.50
N LEU A 139 -3.81 -11.26 -9.93
CA LEU A 139 -4.36 -10.00 -10.42
C LEU A 139 -3.60 -8.84 -9.78
N VAL A 140 -2.84 -8.11 -10.59
CA VAL A 140 -2.18 -6.87 -10.20
C VAL A 140 -3.04 -5.69 -10.63
N VAL A 141 -3.38 -4.84 -9.68
CA VAL A 141 -4.03 -3.56 -9.91
C VAL A 141 -3.10 -2.49 -9.36
N SER A 142 -2.50 -1.69 -10.23
CA SER A 142 -1.68 -0.55 -9.82
C SER A 142 -2.45 0.73 -10.01
N ILE A 143 -2.46 1.59 -9.00
CA ILE A 143 -3.20 2.85 -9.04
C ILE A 143 -2.23 3.99 -8.74
N SER A 144 -2.35 5.10 -9.46
CA SER A 144 -1.59 6.30 -9.15
C SER A 144 -1.83 6.77 -7.72
N HIS A 145 -0.76 6.86 -6.93
CA HIS A 145 -0.80 7.38 -5.57
C HIS A 145 -1.38 8.81 -5.53
N LYS A 146 -1.03 9.65 -6.51
CA LYS A 146 -1.59 11.00 -6.70
C LYS A 146 -3.10 10.98 -6.96
N ALA A 147 -3.61 9.99 -7.69
CA ALA A 147 -5.03 9.89 -8.00
C ALA A 147 -5.86 9.24 -6.87
N ALA A 148 -5.22 8.53 -5.93
CA ALA A 148 -5.91 7.62 -5.01
C ALA A 148 -5.60 7.79 -3.51
N ARG A 149 -4.75 8.75 -3.09
CA ARG A 149 -4.41 8.86 -1.66
C ARG A 149 -5.62 9.27 -0.82
N GLY A 150 -5.76 8.55 0.29
CA GLY A 150 -6.97 8.45 1.09
C GLY A 150 -7.36 9.73 1.82
N GLY A 151 -8.57 10.20 1.50
CA GLY A 151 -9.24 11.32 2.16
C GLY A 151 -10.51 11.75 1.42
N SER A 152 -10.55 11.57 0.11
CA SER A 152 -11.75 11.77 -0.70
C SER A 152 -12.77 10.64 -0.46
N PRO A 153 -14.11 10.86 -0.51
CA PRO A 153 -15.17 9.89 -0.15
C PRO A 153 -15.27 8.62 -1.03
N PHE A 154 -14.17 8.22 -1.65
CA PHE A 154 -14.01 6.94 -2.34
C PHE A 154 -13.81 5.83 -1.31
N LYS A 155 -14.94 5.40 -0.73
CA LYS A 155 -15.07 4.16 0.04
C LYS A 155 -14.44 2.97 -0.71
N PRO A 156 -14.17 1.83 -0.04
CA PRO A 156 -13.78 0.53 -0.65
C PRO A 156 -14.69 0.01 -1.79
N ARG A 157 -15.70 0.79 -2.17
CA ARG A 157 -16.56 0.64 -3.34
C ARG A 157 -15.86 0.68 -4.69
N PHE A 158 -14.59 1.06 -4.78
CA PHE A 158 -13.82 0.82 -6.01
C PHE A 158 -13.74 -0.67 -6.36
N TYR A 159 -13.80 -1.53 -5.34
CA TYR A 159 -13.94 -2.98 -5.49
C TYR A 159 -15.41 -3.45 -5.52
N THR A 160 -16.38 -2.59 -5.16
CA THR A 160 -17.83 -2.90 -4.99
C THR A 160 -18.74 -1.64 -5.02
N SER A 161 -19.11 -1.08 -6.19
CA SER A 161 -19.86 0.21 -6.30
C SER A 161 -21.33 0.19 -5.76
N PRO A 162 -22.14 1.30 -5.63
CA PRO A 162 -21.93 2.77 -5.81
C PRO A 162 -22.51 3.71 -4.70
N THR A 163 -22.02 4.95 -4.54
CA THR A 163 -22.81 6.23 -4.48
C THR A 163 -21.95 7.48 -4.21
N SER A 164 -22.45 8.61 -4.74
CA SER A 164 -21.92 9.97 -4.98
C SER A 164 -21.63 10.89 -3.79
N HIS A 165 -20.74 11.90 -3.98
CA HIS A 165 -21.11 13.34 -4.10
C HIS A 165 -19.88 14.25 -4.38
N ASN A 166 -20.14 15.35 -5.11
CA ASN A 166 -19.21 16.39 -5.56
C ASN A 166 -18.88 17.41 -4.46
N ASP A 167 -17.72 18.07 -4.56
CA ASP A 167 -17.56 19.55 -4.54
C ASP A 167 -16.13 19.92 -4.96
N VAL A 168 -16.00 20.97 -5.78
CA VAL A 168 -14.73 21.44 -6.41
C VAL A 168 -14.27 22.73 -5.72
N VAL A 169 -12.97 22.83 -5.41
CA VAL A 169 -12.29 24.09 -5.05
C VAL A 169 -10.97 24.17 -5.81
N GLU A 170 -10.76 25.25 -6.57
CA GLU A 170 -9.51 25.55 -7.28
C GLU A 170 -8.41 26.05 -6.31
N LEU A 171 -7.12 25.91 -6.68
CA LEU A 171 -6.08 26.98 -6.73
C LEU A 171 -4.61 26.45 -6.70
N PHE A 172 -3.83 26.94 -7.68
CA PHE A 172 -2.37 27.22 -7.82
C PHE A 172 -1.24 26.20 -7.51
N GLU A 173 -0.18 26.28 -8.34
CA GLU A 173 1.03 25.44 -8.38
C GLU A 173 2.21 25.98 -7.53
N PRO A 174 2.98 25.13 -6.82
CA PRO A 174 4.29 25.48 -6.29
C PRO A 174 5.45 24.92 -7.13
N LYS A 175 6.56 25.67 -7.14
CA LYS A 175 7.79 25.41 -7.92
C LYS A 175 8.64 24.28 -7.31
N SER A 176 9.12 23.36 -8.16
CA SER A 176 10.10 22.32 -7.80
C SER A 176 11.54 22.81 -7.95
N THR A 177 12.40 22.50 -6.98
CA THR A 177 13.86 22.57 -7.10
C THR A 177 14.43 21.16 -7.06
N ASN A 178 15.17 20.80 -8.11
CA ASN A 178 15.85 19.51 -8.24
C ASN A 178 17.21 19.58 -7.55
N GLU A 179 17.51 18.61 -6.69
CA GLU A 179 18.89 18.25 -6.35
C GLU A 179 19.03 16.72 -6.39
N GLU A 180 19.87 16.23 -7.29
CA GLU A 180 20.29 14.83 -7.38
C GLU A 180 21.47 14.62 -6.42
N THR A 181 21.37 13.64 -5.52
CA THR A 181 22.50 13.16 -4.72
C THR A 181 22.75 11.68 -5.01
N THR A 182 24.01 11.37 -5.33
CA THR A 182 24.51 10.02 -5.59
C THR A 182 24.58 9.24 -4.27
N HIS A 183 23.63 8.33 -4.05
CA HIS A 183 23.63 7.43 -2.89
C HIS A 183 24.19 6.05 -3.24
N GLU A 184 24.92 5.47 -2.30
CA GLU A 184 25.36 4.08 -2.28
C GLU A 184 24.14 3.15 -2.43
N VAL A 185 24.21 2.13 -3.29
CA VAL A 185 23.08 1.25 -3.59
C VAL A 185 22.83 0.32 -2.39
N VAL A 186 22.05 0.79 -1.42
CA VAL A 186 21.61 -0.04 -0.29
C VAL A 186 20.58 -1.05 -0.79
N LYS A 187 20.89 -2.34 -0.67
CA LYS A 187 19.97 -3.42 -1.00
C LYS A 187 18.93 -3.60 0.10
N PHE A 188 17.66 -3.52 -0.27
CA PHE A 188 16.53 -3.78 0.62
C PHE A 188 16.01 -5.21 0.41
N VAL A 189 15.49 -5.78 1.48
CA VAL A 189 14.83 -7.10 1.47
C VAL A 189 13.45 -7.00 2.12
N LEU A 190 12.54 -7.83 1.65
CA LEU A 190 11.17 -7.95 2.14
C LEU A 190 11.03 -9.26 2.90
N LYS A 191 10.38 -9.25 4.07
CA LYS A 191 10.01 -10.46 4.82
C LYS A 191 8.63 -10.34 5.42
N SER A 192 7.89 -11.44 5.47
CA SER A 192 6.55 -11.48 6.05
C SER A 192 6.58 -12.24 7.38
N PHE A 193 5.86 -11.72 8.38
CA PHE A 193 5.73 -12.32 9.70
C PHE A 193 4.26 -12.35 10.08
N VAL A 194 3.74 -13.52 10.47
CA VAL A 194 2.34 -13.66 10.89
C VAL A 194 2.25 -13.55 12.41
N PHE A 195 1.35 -12.70 12.90
CA PHE A 195 1.10 -12.47 14.31
C PHE A 195 -0.34 -12.89 14.66
N PRO A 196 -0.54 -14.07 15.26
CA PRO A 196 -1.86 -14.51 15.69
C PRO A 196 -2.49 -13.55 16.71
N ASN A 197 -3.82 -13.42 16.70
CA ASN A 197 -4.55 -12.56 17.64
C ASN A 197 -4.28 -12.96 19.11
N SER A 198 -4.04 -14.23 19.39
CA SER A 198 -3.63 -14.70 20.72
C SER A 198 -2.34 -14.01 21.19
N LYS A 199 -1.31 -13.99 20.34
CA LYS A 199 -0.03 -13.31 20.60
C LYS A 199 -0.17 -11.80 20.66
N LEU A 200 -0.97 -11.20 19.78
CA LEU A 200 -1.26 -9.76 19.80
C LEU A 200 -1.98 -9.33 21.09
N ASN A 201 -2.85 -10.18 21.63
CA ASN A 201 -3.49 -9.94 22.92
C ASN A 201 -2.50 -9.99 24.08
N ASP A 202 -1.52 -10.90 24.03
CA ASP A 202 -0.46 -10.97 25.06
C ASP A 202 0.48 -9.76 24.96
N LEU A 203 0.85 -9.34 23.74
CA LEU A 203 1.60 -8.09 23.52
C LEU A 203 0.86 -6.88 24.09
N LYS A 204 -0.46 -6.80 23.88
CA LYS A 204 -1.30 -5.73 24.44
C LYS A 204 -1.28 -5.74 25.97
N LYS A 205 -1.37 -6.91 26.62
CA LYS A 205 -1.27 -7.03 28.08
C LYS A 205 0.10 -6.57 28.59
N GLU A 206 1.17 -6.91 27.88
CA GLU A 206 2.53 -6.53 28.25
C GLU A 206 2.74 -5.01 28.16
N VAL A 207 2.25 -4.38 27.08
CA VAL A 207 2.25 -2.92 26.94
C VAL A 207 1.49 -2.26 28.10
N LEU A 208 0.29 -2.74 28.41
CA LEU A 208 -0.51 -2.22 29.53
C LEU A 208 0.18 -2.38 30.88
N ARG A 209 0.86 -3.52 31.12
CA ARG A 209 1.65 -3.75 32.34
C ARG A 209 2.77 -2.71 32.47
N SER A 210 3.45 -2.39 31.38
CA SER A 210 4.54 -1.40 31.37
C SER A 210 4.07 0.05 31.55
N MET A 211 2.80 0.38 31.24
CA MET A 211 2.22 1.72 31.44
C MET A 211 1.85 2.03 32.91
N GLY A 212 1.79 1.01 33.79
CA GLY A 212 1.39 1.17 35.20
C GLY A 212 -0.13 1.24 35.43
N MET A 213 -0.55 0.90 36.66
CA MET A 213 -1.95 0.71 37.13
C MET A 213 -2.83 1.98 37.20
N GLY A 214 -2.52 3.02 36.41
CA GLY A 214 -3.22 4.32 36.45
C GLY A 214 -4.01 4.69 35.21
N VAL A 215 -3.83 4.00 34.08
CA VAL A 215 -4.54 4.32 32.85
C VAL A 215 -5.78 3.43 32.75
N ARG A 216 -6.98 4.02 32.87
CA ARG A 216 -8.24 3.38 32.45
C ARG A 216 -7.98 2.75 31.09
N ASN A 217 -8.08 1.42 31.01
CA ASN A 217 -7.82 0.59 29.82
C ASN A 217 -7.94 1.40 28.53
N PRO A 218 -6.84 1.99 28.03
CA PRO A 218 -6.91 2.71 26.78
C PRO A 218 -7.31 1.68 25.74
N ASP A 219 -8.25 2.00 24.85
CA ASP A 219 -8.61 1.15 23.72
C ASP A 219 -7.41 1.00 22.76
N LEU A 220 -6.39 0.25 23.20
CA LEU A 220 -5.19 -0.08 22.45
C LEU A 220 -5.59 -1.07 21.38
N THR A 221 -5.36 -0.69 20.14
CA THR A 221 -5.66 -1.55 19.00
C THR A 221 -4.52 -2.53 18.74
N ARG A 222 -4.84 -3.69 18.15
CA ARG A 222 -3.83 -4.66 17.72
C ARG A 222 -2.80 -4.07 16.75
N VAL A 223 -3.24 -3.13 15.90
CA VAL A 223 -2.39 -2.40 14.95
C VAL A 223 -1.41 -1.49 15.70
N GLU A 224 -1.89 -0.71 16.68
CA GLU A 224 -1.01 0.20 17.43
C GLU A 224 0.11 -0.54 18.15
N VAL A 225 -0.20 -1.64 18.85
CA VAL A 225 0.82 -2.40 19.59
C VAL A 225 1.81 -3.13 18.66
N LEU A 226 1.32 -3.68 17.55
CA LEU A 226 2.18 -4.36 16.57
C LEU A 226 3.07 -3.36 15.85
N THR A 227 2.51 -2.25 15.35
CA THR A 227 3.30 -1.18 14.73
C THR A 227 4.39 -0.71 15.70
N SER A 228 4.07 -0.44 16.97
CA SER A 228 5.09 -0.04 17.95
C SER A 228 6.19 -1.08 18.15
N LEU A 229 5.85 -2.37 18.19
CA LEU A 229 6.84 -3.45 18.30
C LEU A 229 7.78 -3.45 17.07
N LEU A 230 7.23 -3.38 15.86
CA LEU A 230 8.00 -3.37 14.62
C LEU A 230 8.94 -2.16 14.55
N PHE A 231 8.44 -0.95 14.86
CA PHE A 231 9.26 0.25 14.91
C PHE A 231 10.40 0.11 15.93
N LYS A 232 10.11 -0.41 17.13
CA LYS A 232 11.13 -0.60 18.16
C LYS A 232 12.22 -1.58 17.72
N CYS A 233 11.83 -2.76 17.24
CA CYS A 233 12.78 -3.76 16.76
C CYS A 233 13.62 -3.25 15.57
N ALA A 234 13.02 -2.47 14.67
CA ALA A 234 13.74 -1.93 13.51
C ALA A 234 14.70 -0.79 13.90
N ILE A 235 14.31 0.08 14.83
CA ILE A 235 15.21 1.11 15.40
C ILE A 235 16.39 0.43 16.08
N ASP A 236 16.14 -0.57 16.93
CA ASP A 236 17.20 -1.29 17.66
C ASP A 236 18.13 -2.06 16.70
N ALA A 237 17.60 -2.60 15.60
CA ALA A 237 18.41 -3.21 14.53
C ALA A 237 19.31 -2.18 13.82
N ALA A 238 18.77 -0.99 13.52
CA ALA A 238 19.52 0.08 12.88
C ALA A 238 20.63 0.64 13.79
N THR A 239 20.36 0.82 15.09
CA THR A 239 21.37 1.31 16.05
C THR A 239 22.48 0.29 16.29
N THR A 240 22.12 -1.00 16.35
CA THR A 240 23.09 -2.10 16.45
C THR A 240 24.03 -2.11 15.25
N ARG A 241 23.50 -1.86 14.04
CA ARG A 241 24.29 -1.79 12.80
C ARG A 241 25.23 -0.57 12.76
N SER A 242 24.77 0.60 13.19
CA SER A 242 25.57 1.85 13.14
C SER A 242 26.63 1.94 14.25
N GLY A 243 26.60 1.05 15.24
CA GLY A 243 27.52 1.09 16.39
C GLY A 243 27.33 2.32 17.29
N THR A 244 26.22 3.05 17.12
CA THR A 244 25.89 4.22 17.92
C THR A 244 25.18 3.77 19.19
N ASP A 245 25.90 3.79 20.32
CA ASP A 245 25.35 3.57 21.67
C ASP A 245 24.61 4.84 22.16
N ASP A 246 23.56 5.24 21.43
CA ASP A 246 22.71 6.39 21.77
C ASP A 246 21.33 5.92 22.25
N SER A 247 21.20 4.65 22.62
CA SER A 247 19.97 4.07 23.14
C SER A 247 19.69 4.57 24.55
N GLN A 248 19.02 5.72 24.67
CA GLN A 248 17.96 5.76 25.67
C GLN A 248 17.03 4.57 25.35
N GLU A 249 16.95 3.60 26.26
CA GLU A 249 16.09 2.43 26.09
C GLU A 249 14.63 2.90 26.06
N ILE A 250 14.13 3.27 24.87
CA ILE A 250 12.74 3.70 24.70
C ILE A 250 11.87 2.49 24.97
N ALA A 251 11.12 2.53 26.07
CA ALA A 251 10.19 1.46 26.42
C ALA A 251 9.09 1.36 25.37
N LEU A 252 8.54 0.16 25.16
CA LEU A 252 7.54 -0.08 24.11
C LEU A 252 6.28 0.81 24.28
N HIS A 253 5.84 1.05 25.52
CA HIS A 253 4.71 1.93 25.78
C HIS A 253 4.98 3.40 25.39
N GLU A 254 6.22 3.87 25.49
CA GLU A 254 6.57 5.24 25.06
C GLU A 254 6.43 5.40 23.53
N VAL A 255 6.75 4.34 22.77
CA VAL A 255 6.53 4.31 21.30
C VAL A 255 5.03 4.37 20.99
N VAL A 256 4.22 3.62 21.74
CA VAL A 256 2.75 3.63 21.61
C VAL A 256 2.19 5.02 21.90
N ASP A 257 2.61 5.66 22.99
CA ASP A 257 2.15 6.99 23.38
C ASP A 257 2.53 8.05 22.33
N LYS A 258 3.75 8.00 21.81
CA LYS A 258 4.20 8.86 20.71
C LYS A 258 3.34 8.68 19.46
N LEU A 259 3.05 7.44 19.04
CA LEU A 259 2.18 7.16 17.88
C LEU A 259 0.75 7.69 18.09
N ARG A 260 0.14 7.43 19.26
CA ARG A 260 -1.22 7.88 19.55
C ARG A 260 -1.33 9.40 19.62
N LYS A 261 -0.34 10.07 20.22
CA LYS A 261 -0.28 11.54 20.24
C LYS A 261 -0.27 12.10 18.81
N ARG A 262 0.59 11.57 17.94
CA ARG A 262 0.66 12.00 16.52
C ARG A 262 -0.63 11.72 15.75
N LYS A 263 -1.23 10.54 15.94
CA LYS A 263 -2.53 10.18 15.32
C LYS A 263 -3.63 11.15 15.74
N MET A 264 -3.66 11.56 17.01
CA MET A 264 -4.63 12.54 17.51
C MET A 264 -4.38 13.94 16.95
N GLU A 265 -3.13 14.38 16.86
CA GLU A 265 -2.76 15.66 16.20
C GLU A 265 -3.29 15.73 14.76
N CYS A 266 -3.23 14.63 14.00
CA CYS A 266 -3.77 14.59 12.64
C CYS A 266 -5.31 14.50 12.60
N LYS A 267 -5.96 13.84 13.56
CA LYS A 267 -7.41 13.58 13.54
C LYS A 267 -8.26 14.85 13.75
N TYR A 268 -7.77 15.82 14.52
CA TYR A 268 -8.53 17.04 14.85
C TYR A 268 -8.22 18.23 13.96
N GLU A 269 -7.27 18.08 13.03
CA GLU A 269 -6.99 19.09 12.04
C GLU A 269 -8.14 19.14 11.03
N ARG A 270 -8.82 20.29 10.91
CA ARG A 270 -9.93 20.48 9.96
C ARG A 270 -9.53 21.32 8.76
N ASN A 271 -8.38 21.99 8.83
CA ASN A 271 -7.89 22.82 7.75
C ASN A 271 -7.08 21.96 6.77
N VAL A 272 -7.67 21.67 5.61
CA VAL A 272 -7.05 20.86 4.54
C VAL A 272 -5.71 21.43 4.09
N GLN A 273 -5.52 22.75 4.14
CA GLN A 273 -4.25 23.40 3.83
C GLN A 273 -3.20 23.12 4.91
N GLU A 274 -3.55 23.23 6.19
CA GLU A 274 -2.62 22.90 7.27
C GLU A 274 -2.30 21.40 7.30
N ILE A 275 -3.25 20.53 6.94
CA ILE A 275 -3.00 19.09 6.74
C ILE A 275 -2.02 18.88 5.59
N GLY A 276 -2.25 19.53 4.44
CA GLY A 276 -1.39 19.43 3.26
C GLY A 276 0.04 19.93 3.54
N GLU A 277 0.18 21.04 4.25
CA GLU A 277 1.48 21.58 4.65
C GLU A 277 2.17 20.73 5.73
N LYS A 278 1.43 20.24 6.73
CA LYS A 278 1.99 19.29 7.72
C LYS A 278 2.41 18.01 7.02
N HIS A 279 1.62 17.51 6.08
CA HIS A 279 1.96 16.34 5.28
C HIS A 279 3.22 16.58 4.45
N ALA A 280 3.32 17.70 3.74
CA ALA A 280 4.52 18.08 2.98
C ALA A 280 5.76 18.24 3.87
N ARG A 281 5.62 18.73 5.12
CA ARG A 281 6.71 18.79 6.11
C ARG A 281 7.10 17.42 6.69
N LEU A 282 6.16 16.48 6.74
CA LEU A 282 6.35 15.13 7.28
C LEU A 282 6.81 14.13 6.22
N MET A 283 6.49 14.37 4.94
CA MET A 283 7.07 13.66 3.80
C MET A 283 8.55 14.03 3.76
N PRO A 284 9.46 13.08 3.99
CA PRO A 284 10.88 13.39 3.95
C PRO A 284 11.25 13.77 2.52
N MET A 285 12.00 14.86 2.37
CA MET A 285 12.96 14.94 1.27
C MET A 285 13.88 13.70 1.32
N PRO A 286 14.40 13.21 0.19
CA PRO A 286 15.05 11.88 0.05
C PRO A 286 16.36 11.64 0.86
N ALA A 287 16.62 12.37 1.95
CA ALA A 287 17.93 12.43 2.60
C ALA A 287 17.95 12.01 4.09
N LYS A 288 17.02 11.19 4.61
CA LYS A 288 17.09 10.72 6.01
C LYS A 288 17.06 9.19 6.13
N GLU A 289 18.20 8.62 6.52
CA GLU A 289 18.45 7.19 6.79
C GLU A 289 17.54 6.54 7.85
N HIS A 290 16.70 7.32 8.54
CA HIS A 290 15.93 6.91 9.71
C HIS A 290 14.41 7.08 9.59
N VAL A 291 13.87 7.11 8.37
CA VAL A 291 12.42 7.20 8.17
C VAL A 291 11.82 5.80 8.01
N TYR A 292 10.83 5.50 8.84
CA TYR A 292 10.03 4.28 8.80
C TYR A 292 8.58 4.63 8.49
N TRP A 293 8.01 3.99 7.48
CA TRP A 293 6.59 4.10 7.15
C TRP A 293 5.83 2.86 7.60
N SER A 294 4.57 3.07 7.94
CA SER A 294 3.66 1.97 8.22
C SER A 294 2.33 2.22 7.52
N THR A 295 1.90 1.23 6.76
CA THR A 295 0.62 1.20 6.06
C THR A 295 -0.19 0.03 6.60
N SER A 296 -1.45 0.27 6.99
CA SER A 296 -2.33 -0.77 7.54
C SER A 296 -3.56 -0.95 6.67
N PHE A 297 -3.70 -2.15 6.11
CA PHE A 297 -4.91 -2.66 5.47
C PHE A 297 -5.77 -3.52 6.41
N CYS A 298 -5.42 -3.61 7.70
CA CYS A 298 -6.31 -4.23 8.69
C CYS A 298 -7.70 -3.56 8.65
N TRP A 299 -8.76 -4.36 8.74
CA TRP A 299 -10.17 -3.97 8.57
C TRP A 299 -10.60 -3.57 7.16
N PHE A 300 -9.69 -3.50 6.18
CA PHE A 300 -10.09 -3.37 4.79
C PHE A 300 -10.60 -4.74 4.29
N PRO A 301 -11.63 -4.76 3.42
CA PRO A 301 -12.24 -5.98 2.92
C PRO A 301 -11.39 -6.66 1.82
N ILE A 302 -10.06 -6.73 1.99
CA ILE A 302 -9.11 -7.27 1.00
C ILE A 302 -9.47 -8.72 0.64
N TYR A 303 -9.71 -9.55 1.64
CA TYR A 303 -10.10 -10.95 1.47
C TYR A 303 -11.60 -11.16 1.19
N GLU A 304 -12.36 -10.09 0.96
CA GLU A 304 -13.74 -10.14 0.50
C GLU A 304 -13.89 -9.78 -0.98
N VAL A 305 -12.78 -9.43 -1.67
CA VAL A 305 -12.79 -9.12 -3.09
C VAL A 305 -13.02 -10.40 -3.88
N ASP A 306 -14.25 -10.60 -4.35
CA ASP A 306 -14.65 -11.78 -5.12
C ASP A 306 -15.20 -11.34 -6.48
N PHE A 307 -14.55 -11.77 -7.56
CA PHE A 307 -14.95 -11.45 -8.93
C PHE A 307 -15.91 -12.49 -9.54
N GLY A 308 -16.31 -13.50 -8.77
CA GLY A 308 -17.14 -14.63 -9.20
C GLY A 308 -16.39 -15.97 -9.19
N TRP A 309 -15.06 -15.94 -9.06
CA TRP A 309 -14.17 -17.11 -9.00
C TRP A 309 -13.61 -17.36 -7.59
N GLY A 310 -14.22 -16.76 -6.57
CA GLY A 310 -13.83 -16.92 -5.18
C GLY A 310 -12.92 -15.81 -4.66
N LYS A 311 -12.61 -15.91 -3.37
CA LYS A 311 -11.81 -14.94 -2.60
C LYS A 311 -10.31 -15.12 -2.83
N PRO A 312 -9.50 -14.07 -2.65
CA PRO A 312 -8.06 -14.20 -2.78
C PRO A 312 -7.51 -15.08 -1.65
N VAL A 313 -6.51 -15.89 -1.97
CA VAL A 313 -5.79 -16.71 -1.00
C VAL A 313 -4.65 -15.95 -0.34
N GLN A 314 -4.15 -14.91 -1.02
CA GLN A 314 -3.10 -14.04 -0.51
C GLN A 314 -3.22 -12.65 -1.14
N PHE A 315 -2.73 -11.65 -0.41
CA PHE A 315 -2.59 -10.27 -0.87
C PHE A 315 -1.19 -9.75 -0.60
N LYS A 316 -0.62 -9.01 -1.57
CA LYS A 316 0.64 -8.27 -1.40
C LYS A 316 0.49 -6.82 -1.86
N TYR A 317 1.17 -5.93 -1.15
CA TYR A 317 1.27 -4.52 -1.46
C TYR A 317 2.74 -4.18 -1.65
N VAL A 318 3.10 -3.69 -2.83
CA VAL A 318 4.49 -3.40 -3.18
C VAL A 318 4.72 -1.90 -3.11
N VAL A 319 5.78 -1.48 -2.42
CA VAL A 319 6.24 -0.09 -2.45
C VAL A 319 7.38 0.02 -3.43
N GLU A 320 7.20 0.78 -4.50
CA GLU A 320 8.22 0.99 -5.53
C GLU A 320 9.32 1.98 -5.11
N GLU A 321 9.09 2.74 -4.04
CA GLU A 321 10.04 3.78 -3.61
C GLU A 321 11.36 3.19 -3.07
N VAL A 322 12.45 3.69 -3.63
CA VAL A 322 13.74 3.00 -3.65
C VAL A 322 14.46 3.01 -2.28
N HIS A 323 14.11 3.92 -1.37
CA HIS A 323 14.87 4.16 -0.14
C HIS A 323 14.05 4.26 1.16
N VAL A 324 12.85 3.66 1.18
CA VAL A 324 11.98 3.72 2.38
C VAL A 324 11.95 2.38 3.13
N LYS A 325 12.16 2.46 4.44
CA LYS A 325 11.88 1.36 5.39
C LYS A 325 10.38 1.31 5.63
N ASN A 326 9.73 0.19 5.36
CA ASN A 326 8.26 0.13 5.35
C ASN A 326 7.71 -1.11 6.05
N PHE A 327 6.59 -0.93 6.74
CA PHE A 327 5.79 -1.98 7.35
C PHE A 327 4.38 -1.98 6.77
N VAL A 328 3.98 -3.07 6.13
CA VAL A 328 2.61 -3.27 5.63
C VAL A 328 1.91 -4.26 6.54
N LEU A 329 0.78 -3.87 7.10
CA LEU A 329 -0.03 -4.71 7.99
C LEU A 329 -1.33 -5.10 7.29
N VAL A 330 -1.58 -6.40 7.17
CA VAL A 330 -2.79 -6.95 6.52
C VAL A 330 -3.39 -8.00 7.45
N ASP A 331 -4.71 -8.03 7.58
CA ASP A 331 -5.36 -9.12 8.34
C ASP A 331 -5.10 -10.46 7.63
N THR A 332 -5.00 -11.57 8.37
CA THR A 332 -5.00 -12.91 7.76
C THR A 332 -6.35 -13.18 7.05
N PRO A 333 -6.42 -14.11 6.09
CA PRO A 333 -7.68 -14.45 5.41
C PRO A 333 -8.83 -14.78 6.39
N GLU A 334 -8.52 -15.52 7.46
CA GLU A 334 -9.44 -15.90 8.53
C GLU A 334 -9.66 -14.80 9.57
N ARG A 335 -8.94 -13.67 9.44
CA ARG A 335 -8.92 -12.51 10.36
C ARG A 335 -8.50 -12.85 11.80
N ASP A 336 -7.88 -14.00 11.98
CA ASP A 336 -7.39 -14.54 13.24
C ASP A 336 -5.97 -14.03 13.61
N GLY A 337 -5.37 -13.19 12.77
CA GLY A 337 -4.09 -12.53 13.03
C GLY A 337 -3.82 -11.36 12.07
N ILE A 338 -2.58 -10.88 12.08
CA ILE A 338 -2.05 -9.89 11.15
C ILE A 338 -0.79 -10.45 10.50
N GLU A 339 -0.72 -10.43 9.18
CA GLU A 339 0.54 -10.56 8.44
C GLU A 339 1.19 -9.18 8.35
N ALA A 340 2.42 -9.07 8.86
CA ALA A 340 3.26 -7.90 8.72
C ALA A 340 4.36 -8.15 7.68
N THR A 341 4.29 -7.45 6.57
CA THR A 341 5.36 -7.44 5.57
C THR A 341 6.31 -6.29 5.87
N VAL A 342 7.58 -6.60 6.12
CA VAL A 342 8.62 -5.68 6.56
C VAL A 342 9.68 -5.53 5.48
N ARG A 343 9.95 -4.30 5.05
CA ARG A 343 11.01 -3.94 4.10
C ARG A 343 12.10 -3.14 4.80
N LEU A 344 13.31 -3.69 4.87
CA LEU A 344 14.48 -3.07 5.52
C LEU A 344 15.74 -3.30 4.70
N PRO A 345 16.83 -2.53 4.89
CA PRO A 345 18.15 -2.88 4.39
C PRO A 345 18.53 -4.30 4.82
N GLU A 346 19.20 -5.06 3.94
CA GLU A 346 19.53 -6.48 4.17
C GLU A 346 20.24 -6.71 5.51
N GLU A 347 21.22 -5.86 5.84
CA GLU A 347 21.96 -5.92 7.10
C GLU A 347 21.09 -5.69 8.34
N GLU A 348 20.16 -4.73 8.27
CA GLU A 348 19.23 -4.46 9.36
C GLU A 348 18.21 -5.58 9.51
N MET A 349 17.74 -6.15 8.40
CA MET A 349 16.82 -7.29 8.41
C MET A 349 17.46 -8.52 9.07
N MET A 350 18.76 -8.75 8.86
CA MET A 350 19.48 -9.87 9.50
C MET A 350 19.43 -9.80 11.03
N ILE A 351 19.48 -8.59 11.60
CA ILE A 351 19.39 -8.35 13.04
C ILE A 351 17.91 -8.38 13.48
N PHE A 352 17.04 -7.67 12.76
CA PHE A 352 15.62 -7.54 13.05
C PHE A 352 14.91 -8.90 13.19
N GLN A 353 15.14 -9.82 12.25
CA GLN A 353 14.49 -11.13 12.25
C GLN A 353 14.96 -12.05 13.38
N GLN A 354 16.05 -11.72 14.07
CA GLN A 354 16.58 -12.46 15.22
C GLN A 354 16.16 -11.84 16.56
N ASP A 355 15.43 -10.71 16.55
CA ASP A 355 15.01 -10.02 17.75
C ASP A 355 14.05 -10.89 18.57
N LYS A 356 14.46 -11.25 19.79
CA LYS A 356 13.68 -12.12 20.68
C LYS A 356 12.32 -11.53 21.05
N ARG A 357 12.18 -10.20 21.10
CA ARG A 357 10.91 -9.52 21.39
C ARG A 357 9.95 -9.65 20.22
N LEU A 358 10.46 -9.56 18.99
CA LEU A 358 9.68 -9.82 17.78
C LEU A 358 9.21 -11.29 17.77
N LEU A 359 10.16 -12.22 17.86
CA LEU A 359 9.93 -13.66 17.76
C LEU A 359 9.00 -14.21 18.86
N ALA A 360 8.91 -13.56 20.02
CA ALA A 360 7.98 -13.95 21.08
C ALA A 360 6.49 -13.93 20.65
N TYR A 361 6.17 -13.10 19.65
CA TYR A 361 4.79 -12.86 19.19
C TYR A 361 4.51 -13.34 17.76
N VAL A 362 5.52 -13.81 17.03
CA VAL A 362 5.32 -14.45 15.71
C VAL A 362 4.63 -15.81 15.91
N GLY A 363 3.72 -16.14 14.99
CA GLY A 363 3.06 -17.44 14.92
C GLY A 363 4.07 -18.56 14.64
N ALA A 364 3.75 -19.77 15.10
CA ALA A 364 4.58 -20.94 14.87
C ALA A 364 4.49 -21.44 13.42
#